data_AF-A0A6B3G5Y4-F1
#
_entry.id   AF-A0A6B3G5Y4-F1
#
_cell.length_a   1.000
_cell.length_b   1.000
_cell.length_c   1.000
_cell.angle_alpha   90.00
_cell.angle_beta   90.00
_cell.angle_gamma   90.00
#
_symmetry.space_group_name_H-M   'P 1'
#
loop_
_entity.id
_entity.type
_entity.pdbx_description
1 polymer ?
#
loop_
_entity_poly.entity_id
_entity_poly.type
_entity_poly.pdbx_seq_one_letter_code
_entity_poly.pdbx_strand_id
1 'polypeptide(L)'
;NALFTAFSGTNVALYRVAAHVQLSQGADAVAVAMEITADDRAGLPRERRAHHLADLARAYAQAGQREKAVDTLLDAEEEAKEEVHCRPRTRQLVDDLRLLGVGGAEGRLRALAVRCGLPG
;
A
#
# COMPACT_ATOMS: atom_id res chain seq x y z
N ASN A 1 -12.91 -21.74 10.31
CA ASN A 1 -13.59 -21.33 9.08
C ASN A 1 -14.36 -20.03 9.39
N ALA A 2 -13.67 -18.88 9.44
CA ALA A 2 -14.28 -17.60 9.75
C ALA A 2 -14.69 -16.94 8.44
N LEU A 3 -15.98 -16.96 8.17
CA LEU A 3 -16.57 -16.27 7.03
C LEU A 3 -16.27 -14.76 7.18
N PHE A 4 -15.48 -14.21 6.25
CA PHE A 4 -15.25 -12.79 6.04
C PHE A 4 -16.53 -12.07 5.58
N THR A 5 -17.62 -12.22 6.32
CA THR A 5 -18.80 -11.40 6.09
C THR A 5 -18.38 -9.93 6.24
N ALA A 6 -18.96 -9.09 5.39
CA ALA A 6 -18.49 -7.75 5.05
C ALA A 6 -18.44 -6.71 6.19
N PHE A 7 -18.54 -7.14 7.45
CA PHE A 7 -18.69 -6.31 8.65
C PHE A 7 -17.77 -6.71 9.82
N SER A 8 -16.67 -7.44 9.60
CA SER A 8 -15.64 -7.55 10.64
C SER A 8 -14.97 -6.20 10.88
N GLY A 9 -14.57 -5.90 12.12
CA GLY A 9 -13.90 -4.63 12.46
C GLY A 9 -12.68 -4.35 11.57
N THR A 10 -11.92 -5.39 11.24
CA THR A 10 -10.81 -5.36 10.28
C THR A 10 -11.25 -4.89 8.89
N ASN A 11 -12.35 -5.43 8.35
CA ASN A 11 -12.86 -5.02 7.04
C ASN A 11 -13.31 -3.56 7.03
N VAL A 12 -13.96 -3.10 8.10
CA VAL A 12 -14.37 -1.69 8.24
C VAL A 12 -13.14 -0.78 8.29
N ALA A 13 -12.11 -1.15 9.06
CA ALA A 13 -10.87 -0.40 9.13
C ALA A 13 -10.17 -0.31 7.77
N LEU A 14 -10.09 -1.42 7.02
CA LEU A 14 -9.55 -1.43 5.64
C LEU A 14 -10.29 -0.45 4.72
N TYR A 15 -11.63 -0.43 4.76
CA TYR A 15 -12.42 0.52 3.97
C TYR A 15 -12.23 1.97 4.41
N ARG A 16 -12.07 2.22 5.71
CA ARG A 16 -11.76 3.57 6.22
C ARG A 16 -10.40 4.07 5.71
N VAL A 17 -9.37 3.22 5.71
CA VAL A 17 -8.07 3.56 5.12
C VAL A 17 -8.24 3.95 3.64
N ALA A 18 -8.91 3.09 2.85
CA ALA A 18 -9.14 3.36 1.43
C ALA A 18 -9.92 4.66 1.20
N ALA A 19 -10.91 4.97 2.03
CA ALA A 19 -11.68 6.20 1.94
C ALA A 19 -10.80 7.43 2.20
N HIS A 20 -10.00 7.43 3.28
CA HIS A 20 -9.07 8.54 3.56
C HIS A 20 -8.03 8.71 2.45
N VAL A 21 -7.49 7.62 1.90
CA VAL A 21 -6.58 7.66 0.74
C VAL A 21 -7.24 8.31 -0.47
N GLN A 22 -8.50 7.96 -0.78
CA GLN A 22 -9.24 8.55 -1.90
C GLN A 22 -9.50 10.05 -1.70
N LEU A 23 -9.64 10.49 -0.45
CA LEU A 23 -9.80 11.89 -0.08
C LEU A 23 -8.48 12.66 0.07
N SER A 24 -7.34 12.04 -0.28
CA SER A 24 -5.98 12.60 -0.09
C SER A 24 -5.65 12.96 1.36
N GLN A 25 -6.28 12.30 2.32
CA GLN A 25 -6.07 12.47 3.76
C GLN A 25 -5.01 11.47 4.26
N GLY A 26 -3.78 11.60 3.75
CA GLY A 26 -2.73 10.61 3.98
C GLY A 26 -2.39 10.36 5.46
N ALA A 27 -2.30 11.42 6.27
CA ALA A 27 -2.00 11.29 7.70
C ALA A 27 -3.10 10.54 8.46
N ASP A 28 -4.37 10.84 8.17
CA ASP A 28 -5.52 10.16 8.77
C ASP A 28 -5.58 8.69 8.31
N ALA A 29 -5.34 8.43 7.02
CA ALA A 29 -5.24 7.06 6.50
C ALA A 29 -4.16 6.24 7.21
N VAL A 30 -2.98 6.81 7.45
CA VAL A 30 -1.91 6.16 8.21
C VAL A 30 -2.38 5.88 9.64
N ALA A 31 -2.98 6.85 10.33
CA ALA A 31 -3.48 6.66 11.69
C ALA A 31 -4.48 5.51 11.78
N VAL A 32 -5.45 5.45 10.86
CA VAL A 32 -6.42 4.35 10.80
C VAL A 32 -5.75 3.02 10.47
N ALA A 33 -4.76 3.00 9.58
CA ALA A 33 -4.04 1.76 9.25
C ALA A 33 -3.29 1.19 10.45
N MET A 34 -2.79 2.03 11.37
CA MET A 34 -2.14 1.59 12.61
C MET A 34 -3.11 0.96 13.62
N GLU A 35 -4.42 1.17 13.49
CA GLU A 35 -5.44 0.48 14.30
C GLU A 35 -5.57 -1.00 13.91
N ILE A 36 -5.12 -1.40 12.71
CA ILE A 36 -5.18 -2.77 12.22
C ILE A 36 -3.96 -3.54 12.74
N THR A 37 -4.18 -4.51 13.62
CA THR A 37 -3.09 -5.26 14.25
C THR A 37 -2.40 -6.21 13.26
N ALA A 38 -1.21 -6.69 13.62
CA ALA A 38 -0.51 -7.72 12.86
C ALA A 38 -1.32 -9.02 12.76
N ASP A 39 -2.03 -9.39 13.83
CA ASP A 39 -2.88 -10.58 13.87
C ASP A 39 -4.11 -10.43 12.96
N ASP A 40 -4.76 -9.24 12.99
CA ASP A 40 -5.85 -8.91 12.08
C ASP A 40 -5.43 -9.05 10.61
N ARG A 41 -4.23 -8.54 10.28
CA ARG A 41 -3.65 -8.64 8.94
C ARG A 41 -3.30 -10.08 8.57
N ALA A 42 -2.68 -10.83 9.49
CA ALA A 42 -2.28 -12.22 9.26
C ALA A 42 -3.51 -13.12 9.00
N GLY A 43 -4.67 -12.76 9.55
CA GLY A 43 -5.93 -13.41 9.27
C GLY A 43 -6.45 -13.23 7.83
N LEU A 44 -6.00 -12.22 7.08
CA LEU A 44 -6.50 -11.93 5.72
C LEU A 44 -5.84 -12.83 4.65
N PRO A 45 -6.49 -13.05 3.49
CA PRO A 45 -5.83 -13.57 2.29
C PRO A 45 -4.67 -12.67 1.85
N ARG A 46 -3.62 -13.25 1.25
CA ARG A 46 -2.39 -12.54 0.87
C ARG A 46 -2.65 -11.36 -0.06
N GLU A 47 -3.54 -11.53 -1.05
CA GLU A 47 -3.93 -10.49 -1.99
C GLU A 47 -4.58 -9.31 -1.26
N ARG A 48 -5.37 -9.59 -0.23
CA ARG A 48 -6.03 -8.55 0.58
C ARG A 48 -5.04 -7.82 1.48
N ARG A 49 -4.00 -8.50 1.97
CA ARG A 49 -2.87 -7.86 2.69
C ARG A 49 -2.08 -6.96 1.74
N ALA A 50 -1.73 -7.44 0.55
CA ALA A 50 -1.02 -6.66 -0.46
C ALA A 50 -1.81 -5.41 -0.87
N HIS A 51 -3.13 -5.54 -1.08
CA HIS A 51 -3.99 -4.39 -1.36
C HIS A 51 -3.98 -3.36 -0.22
N HIS A 52 -4.10 -3.81 1.03
CA HIS A 52 -4.03 -2.92 2.18
C HIS A 52 -2.67 -2.20 2.27
N LEU A 53 -1.57 -2.92 2.05
CA LEU A 53 -0.23 -2.34 2.04
C LEU A 53 -0.06 -1.34 0.89
N ALA A 54 -0.65 -1.58 -0.28
CA ALA A 54 -0.65 -0.61 -1.38
C ALA A 54 -1.43 0.68 -1.03
N ASP A 55 -2.57 0.57 -0.35
CA ASP A 55 -3.31 1.72 0.16
C ASP A 55 -2.51 2.47 1.24
N LEU A 56 -1.85 1.76 2.16
CA LEU A 56 -0.98 2.35 3.18
C LEU A 56 0.25 3.04 2.56
N ALA A 57 0.85 2.46 1.53
CA ALA A 57 1.94 3.10 0.80
C ALA A 57 1.48 4.41 0.15
N ARG A 58 0.27 4.42 -0.43
CA ARG A 58 -0.33 5.63 -0.99
C ARG A 58 -0.57 6.68 0.11
N ALA A 59 -1.04 6.26 1.28
CA ALA A 59 -1.22 7.13 2.43
C ALA A 59 0.12 7.76 2.90
N TYR A 60 1.19 6.97 2.99
CA TYR A 60 2.52 7.49 3.30
C TYR A 60 3.02 8.49 2.26
N ALA A 61 2.80 8.22 0.97
CA ALA A 61 3.16 9.15 -0.10
C ALA A 61 2.41 10.48 0.02
N GLN A 62 1.10 10.45 0.28
CA GLN A 62 0.27 11.64 0.53
C GLN A 62 0.71 12.41 1.78
N ALA A 63 1.17 11.71 2.82
CA ALA A 63 1.72 12.30 4.03
C ALA A 63 3.18 12.78 3.90
N GLY A 64 3.78 12.74 2.70
CA GLY A 64 5.17 13.14 2.45
C GLY A 64 6.23 12.13 2.94
N GLN A 65 5.83 10.98 3.47
CA GLN A 65 6.72 9.93 4.00
C GLN A 65 7.13 8.95 2.89
N ARG A 66 7.84 9.46 1.88
CA ARG A 66 8.07 8.74 0.62
C ARG A 66 8.94 7.49 0.75
N GLU A 67 9.96 7.49 1.59
CA GLU A 67 10.79 6.30 1.83
C GLU A 67 9.95 5.15 2.40
N LYS A 68 9.09 5.45 3.38
CA LYS A 68 8.15 4.46 3.94
C LYS A 68 7.15 3.97 2.90
N ALA A 69 6.71 4.84 1.98
CA ALA A 69 5.84 4.43 0.89
C ALA A 69 6.52 3.37 -0.01
N VAL A 70 7.82 3.56 -0.32
CA VAL A 70 8.59 2.57 -1.08
C VAL A 70 8.75 1.27 -0.30
N ASP A 71 9.10 1.34 0.98
CA ASP A 71 9.26 0.15 1.83
C ASP A 71 7.96 -0.65 1.90
N THR A 72 6.84 0.04 2.10
CA THR A 72 5.51 -0.59 2.19
C THR A 72 5.08 -1.20 0.85
N LEU A 73 5.49 -0.63 -0.29
CA LEU A 73 5.25 -1.23 -1.62
C LEU A 73 6.03 -2.54 -1.81
N LEU A 74 7.23 -2.63 -1.25
CA LEU A 74 8.02 -3.87 -1.29
C LEU A 74 7.38 -4.94 -0.40
N ASP A 75 6.91 -4.57 0.80
CA ASP A 75 6.13 -5.48 1.65
C ASP A 75 4.86 -5.97 0.93
N ALA A 76 4.17 -5.09 0.19
CA ALA A 76 3.01 -5.46 -0.61
C ALA A 76 3.36 -6.47 -1.72
N GLU A 77 4.52 -6.30 -2.36
CA GLU A 77 5.02 -7.17 -3.41
C GLU A 77 5.38 -8.57 -2.88
N GLU A 78 5.92 -8.63 -1.66
CA GLU A 78 6.20 -9.89 -0.97
C GLU A 78 4.92 -10.67 -0.65
N GLU A 79 3.81 -9.99 -0.36
CA GLU A 79 2.51 -10.62 -0.13
C GLU A 79 1.86 -11.12 -1.43
N ALA A 80 1.73 -10.26 -2.43
CA ALA A 80 1.20 -10.64 -3.75
C ALA A 80 1.78 -9.76 -4.86
N LYS A 81 2.61 -10.35 -5.71
CA LYS A 81 3.29 -9.63 -6.80
C LYS A 81 2.31 -9.06 -7.81
N GLU A 82 1.25 -9.80 -8.16
CA GLU A 82 0.27 -9.34 -9.15
C GLU A 82 -0.46 -8.06 -8.69
N GLU A 83 -0.67 -7.90 -7.39
CA GLU A 83 -1.31 -6.71 -6.79
C GLU A 83 -0.45 -5.44 -6.94
N VAL A 84 0.87 -5.60 -7.03
CA VAL A 84 1.81 -4.48 -7.21
C VAL A 84 2.15 -4.26 -8.67
N HIS A 85 2.42 -5.34 -9.42
CA HIS A 85 2.91 -5.28 -10.80
C HIS A 85 1.80 -4.97 -11.80
N CYS A 86 0.59 -5.48 -11.59
CA CYS A 86 -0.46 -5.44 -12.60
C CYS A 86 -1.53 -4.37 -12.31
N ARG A 87 -1.73 -3.98 -11.05
CA ARG A 87 -2.79 -3.01 -10.73
C ARG A 87 -2.43 -1.59 -11.16
N PRO A 88 -3.29 -0.92 -11.96
CA PRO A 88 -3.00 0.44 -12.44
C PRO A 88 -2.73 1.45 -11.31
N ARG A 89 -3.48 1.38 -10.19
CA ARG A 89 -3.32 2.30 -9.06
C ARG A 89 -1.95 2.17 -8.38
N THR A 90 -1.43 0.95 -8.26
CA THR A 90 -0.13 0.69 -7.64
C THR A 90 1.00 1.07 -8.57
N ARG A 91 0.89 0.76 -9.88
CA ARG A 91 1.84 1.22 -10.89
C ARG A 91 1.91 2.74 -10.96
N GLN A 92 0.76 3.43 -10.91
CA GLN A 92 0.72 4.88 -10.86
C GLN A 92 1.45 5.41 -9.61
N LEU A 93 1.32 4.75 -8.45
CA LEU A 93 2.04 5.18 -7.24
C LEU A 93 3.56 5.09 -7.43
N VAL A 94 4.03 3.99 -8.00
CA VAL A 94 5.45 3.79 -8.30
C VAL A 94 5.96 4.89 -9.22
N ASP A 95 5.19 5.26 -10.25
CA ASP A 95 5.56 6.33 -11.18
C ASP A 95 5.52 7.73 -10.52
N ASP A 96 4.48 8.02 -9.74
CA ASP A 96 4.36 9.27 -8.98
C ASP A 96 5.55 9.46 -8.04
N LEU A 97 5.95 8.41 -7.33
CA LEU A 97 7.09 8.44 -6.41
C LEU A 97 8.41 8.71 -7.15
N ARG A 98 8.59 8.17 -8.37
CA ARG A 98 9.78 8.44 -9.20
C ARG A 98 9.86 9.92 -9.58
N LEU A 99 8.73 10.53 -9.90
CA LEU A 99 8.67 11.96 -10.26
C LEU A 99 8.92 12.86 -9.06
N LEU A 100 8.44 12.47 -7.88
CA LEU A 100 8.56 13.25 -6.65
C LEU A 100 9.95 13.16 -6.01
N GLY A 101 10.68 12.08 -6.26
CA GLY A 101 11.95 11.76 -5.61
C GLY A 101 11.76 11.20 -4.19
N VAL A 102 12.46 10.11 -3.89
CA VAL A 102 12.31 9.28 -2.69
C VAL A 102 13.60 9.13 -1.86
N GLY A 103 14.60 9.99 -2.09
CA GLY A 103 15.78 10.08 -1.22
C GLY A 103 16.56 8.78 -1.14
N GLY A 104 16.71 8.22 0.07
CA GLY A 104 17.49 6.98 0.28
C GLY A 104 16.88 5.75 -0.38
N ALA A 105 15.61 5.81 -0.82
CA ALA A 105 14.92 4.68 -1.43
C ALA A 105 15.02 4.61 -2.97
N GLU A 106 15.72 5.53 -3.63
CA GLU A 106 15.73 5.66 -5.11
C GLU A 106 16.14 4.36 -5.82
N GLY A 107 17.19 3.70 -5.34
CA GLY A 107 17.65 2.45 -5.95
C GLY A 107 16.62 1.33 -5.84
N ARG A 108 15.90 1.25 -4.71
CA ARG A 108 14.87 0.25 -4.45
C ARG A 108 13.61 0.52 -5.27
N LEU A 109 13.21 1.79 -5.35
CA LEU A 109 12.10 2.24 -6.19
C LEU A 109 12.37 1.97 -7.68
N ARG A 110 13.59 2.25 -8.16
CA ARG A 110 13.99 1.92 -9.54
C ARG A 110 13.88 0.42 -9.81
N ALA A 111 14.37 -0.42 -8.91
CA ALA A 111 14.27 -1.87 -9.06
C ALA A 111 12.81 -2.34 -9.09
N LEU A 112 11.94 -1.77 -8.25
CA LEU A 112 10.50 -2.05 -8.25
C LEU A 112 9.84 -1.59 -9.55
N ALA A 113 10.16 -0.40 -10.05
CA ALA A 113 9.63 0.15 -11.29
C ALA A 113 9.90 -0.77 -12.50
N VAL A 114 11.12 -1.32 -12.59
CA VAL A 114 11.47 -2.31 -13.63
C VAL A 114 10.59 -3.55 -13.56
N ARG A 115 10.32 -4.09 -12.36
CA ARG A 115 9.43 -5.24 -12.17
C ARG A 115 7.97 -4.91 -12.51
N CYS A 116 7.54 -3.69 -12.25
CA CYS A 116 6.24 -3.16 -12.69
C CYS A 116 6.18 -2.85 -14.20
N GLY A 117 7.26 -3.06 -14.97
CA GLY A 117 7.30 -2.75 -16.41
C GLY A 117 7.24 -1.25 -16.70
N LEU A 118 7.70 -0.41 -15.77
CA LEU A 118 7.90 1.02 -15.96
C LEU A 118 9.36 1.27 -16.40
N PRO A 119 9.63 2.36 -17.14
CA PRO A 119 11.00 2.71 -17.52
C PRO A 119 11.89 2.87 -16.27
N GLY A 120 13.16 2.49 -16.39
CA GLY A 120 14.16 2.51 -15.29
C GLY A 120 14.52 3.91 -14.81
#